data_AF-A0A841GID6-F1
#
_entry.id   AF-A0A841GID6-F1
#
_cell.length_a   1.000
_cell.length_b   1.000
_cell.length_c   1.000
_cell.angle_alpha   90.00
_cell.angle_beta   90.00
_cell.angle_gamma   90.00
#
_symmetry.space_group_name_H-M   'P 1'
#
loop_
_entity.id
_entity.type
_entity.pdbx_description
1 polymer ?
#
loop_
_entity_poly.entity_id
_entity_poly.type
_entity_poly.pdbx_seq_one_letter_code
_entity_poly.pdbx_strand_id
1 'polypeptide(L)'
;METLKVSSKSNPNKVAGAIVGSLNKNEKLEIQAIGAGAVNQASKALAVARRFLSEEGKDLYAVPGFIEVEIDGETRTGISFKVYLTKKAE
;
A
#
# COMPACT_ATOMS: atom_id res chain seq x y z
N MET A 1 -10.13 5.18 -6.67
CA MET A 1 -9.33 4.13 -6.01
C MET A 1 -9.04 4.65 -4.62
N GLU A 2 -9.38 3.90 -3.57
CA GLU A 2 -9.07 4.35 -2.20
C GLU A 2 -7.57 4.56 -2.05
N THR A 3 -7.15 5.64 -1.38
CA THR A 3 -5.74 6.01 -1.25
C THR A 3 -5.31 5.97 0.21
N LEU A 4 -4.29 5.17 0.52
CA LEU A 4 -3.65 5.08 1.82
C LEU A 4 -2.35 5.87 1.81
N LYS A 5 -2.28 6.94 2.60
CA LYS A 5 -1.05 7.73 2.78
C LYS A 5 -0.19 7.11 3.88
N VAL A 6 1.05 6.79 3.56
CA VAL A 6 2.02 6.18 4.48
C VAL A 6 3.14 7.17 4.77
N SER A 7 3.54 7.24 6.04
CA SER A 7 4.66 8.05 6.52
C SER A 7 5.75 7.16 7.10
N SER A 8 6.92 7.73 7.38
CA SER A 8 8.00 7.01 8.08
C SER A 8 7.60 6.53 9.49
N LYS A 9 6.63 7.19 10.12
CA LYS A 9 6.11 6.85 11.46
C LYS A 9 4.96 5.84 11.42
N SER A 10 4.45 5.50 10.25
CA SER A 10 3.35 4.56 10.10
C SER A 10 3.77 3.17 10.57
N ASN A 11 2.92 2.52 11.38
CA ASN A 11 3.14 1.15 11.82
C ASN A 11 2.73 0.18 10.68
N PRO A 12 3.65 -0.66 10.16
CA PRO A 12 3.35 -1.56 9.04
C PRO A 12 2.17 -2.51 9.28
N ASN A 13 1.99 -3.00 10.51
CA ASN A 13 0.88 -3.92 10.82
C ASN A 13 -0.48 -3.22 10.76
N LYS A 14 -0.55 -1.96 11.23
CA LYS A 14 -1.79 -1.16 11.13
C LYS A 14 -2.11 -0.83 9.67
N VAL A 15 -1.10 -0.45 8.89
CA VAL A 15 -1.28 -0.19 7.44
C VAL A 15 -1.69 -1.47 6.71
N ALA A 16 -1.11 -2.62 7.04
CA ALA A 16 -1.50 -3.91 6.47
C ALA A 16 -2.97 -4.25 6.74
N GLY A 17 -3.45 -4.04 7.97
CA GLY A 17 -4.87 -4.22 8.30
C GLY A 17 -5.78 -3.30 7.46
N ALA A 18 -5.37 -2.05 7.25
CA ALA A 18 -6.09 -1.13 6.37
C ALA A 18 -6.06 -1.60 4.91
N ILE A 19 -4.91 -2.07 4.40
CA ILE A 19 -4.79 -2.64 3.05
C ILE A 19 -5.78 -3.80 2.86
N VAL A 20 -5.80 -4.77 3.77
CA VAL A 20 -6.70 -5.94 3.68
C VAL A 20 -8.17 -5.50 3.76
N GLY A 21 -8.50 -4.63 4.71
CA GLY A 21 -9.86 -4.11 4.85
C GLY A 21 -10.35 -3.36 3.61
N SER A 22 -9.48 -2.56 2.98
CA SER A 22 -9.77 -1.87 1.74
C SER A 22 -9.86 -2.83 0.55
N LEU A 23 -8.95 -3.80 0.43
CA LEU A 23 -8.95 -4.80 -0.64
C LEU A 23 -10.18 -5.71 -0.61
N ASN A 24 -10.69 -6.02 0.58
CA ASN A 24 -11.92 -6.81 0.74
C ASN A 24 -13.18 -6.02 0.38
N LYS A 25 -13.16 -4.68 0.47
CA LYS A 25 -14.26 -3.81 0.03
C LYS A 25 -14.18 -3.47 -1.46
N ASN A 26 -12.96 -3.26 -1.94
CA ASN A 26 -12.64 -2.86 -3.31
C ASN A 26 -11.45 -3.70 -3.76
N GLU A 27 -11.50 -4.40 -4.89
CA GLU A 27 -10.39 -5.27 -5.35
C GLU A 27 -9.08 -4.53 -5.70
N LYS A 28 -9.01 -3.22 -5.45
CA LYS A 28 -7.83 -2.38 -5.71
C LYS A 28 -7.77 -1.14 -4.81
N LEU A 29 -6.55 -0.73 -4.45
CA LEU A 29 -6.26 0.51 -3.73
C LEU A 29 -4.92 1.10 -4.17
N GLU A 30 -4.65 2.35 -3.78
CA GLU A 30 -3.36 3.00 -3.99
C GLU A 30 -2.71 3.29 -2.64
N ILE A 31 -1.42 3.02 -2.51
CA ILE A 31 -0.61 3.47 -1.38
C ILE A 31 0.29 4.58 -1.87
N GLN A 32 0.33 5.71 -1.17
CA GLN A 32 1.21 6.83 -1.49
C GLN A 32 2.21 7.05 -0.36
N ALA A 33 3.49 7.13 -0.71
CA ALA A 33 4.58 7.26 0.24
C ALA A 33 5.62 8.26 -0.26
N ILE A 34 6.01 9.21 0.60
CA ILE A 34 7.00 10.24 0.27
C ILE A 34 8.20 10.09 1.20
N GLY A 35 9.39 9.96 0.59
CA GLY A 35 10.65 9.73 1.28
C GLY A 35 10.92 8.25 1.64
N ALA A 36 12.21 7.92 1.78
CA ALA A 36 12.68 6.53 1.93
C ALA A 36 12.05 5.78 3.11
N GLY A 37 11.86 6.47 4.24
CA GLY A 37 11.23 5.87 5.42
C GLY A 37 9.78 5.46 5.16
N ALA A 38 8.99 6.31 4.51
CA ALA A 38 7.60 6.01 4.18
C ALA A 38 7.49 4.87 3.17
N VAL A 39 8.35 4.86 2.15
CA VAL A 39 8.40 3.78 1.15
C VAL A 39 8.71 2.44 1.82
N ASN A 40 9.70 2.40 2.74
CA ASN A 40 10.02 1.20 3.49
C ASN A 40 8.83 0.70 4.35
N GLN A 41 8.09 1.61 5.00
CA GLN A 41 6.89 1.21 5.76
C GLN A 41 5.77 0.70 4.85
N ALA A 42 5.57 1.30 3.67
CA ALA A 42 4.62 0.82 2.68
C ALA A 42 4.99 -0.58 2.18
N SER A 43 6.26 -0.81 1.84
CA SER A 43 6.76 -2.13 1.40
C SER A 43 6.60 -3.20 2.48
N LYS A 44 6.92 -2.88 3.75
CA LYS A 44 6.67 -3.80 4.88
C LYS A 44 5.20 -4.09 5.07
N ALA A 45 4.33 -3.08 4.94
CA ALA A 45 2.89 -3.26 5.06
C ALA A 45 2.33 -4.16 3.95
N LEU A 46 2.82 -4.04 2.71
CA LEU A 46 2.47 -4.93 1.61
C LEU A 46 2.85 -6.39 1.93
N ALA A 47 4.04 -6.63 2.47
CA ALA A 47 4.47 -7.97 2.86
C ALA A 47 3.59 -8.58 3.96
N VAL A 48 3.23 -7.80 4.97
CA VAL A 48 2.33 -8.26 6.05
C VAL A 48 0.91 -8.47 5.53
N ALA A 49 0.40 -7.59 4.67
CA ALA A 49 -0.93 -7.73 4.08
C ALA A 49 -1.04 -9.02 3.22
N ARG A 50 0.02 -9.37 2.47
CA ARG A 50 0.09 -10.67 1.76
C ARG A 50 -0.07 -11.85 2.70
N ARG A 51 0.58 -11.84 3.86
CA ARG A 51 0.43 -12.89 4.87
C ARG A 51 -1.03 -13.03 5.31
N PHE A 52 -1.68 -11.92 5.67
CA PHE A 52 -3.09 -11.95 6.09
C PHE A 52 -4.02 -12.47 4.98
N LEU A 53 -3.84 -12.02 3.74
CA LEU A 53 -4.62 -12.50 2.60
C LEU A 53 -4.38 -13.99 2.30
N SER A 54 -3.16 -14.48 2.53
CA SER A 54 -2.80 -15.87 2.26
C SER A 54 -3.56 -16.87 3.16
N GLU A 55 -3.94 -16.44 4.37
CA GLU A 55 -4.79 -17.19 5.30
C GLU A 55 -6.24 -17.29 4.78
N GLU A 56 -6.65 -16.38 3.89
CA GLU A 56 -7.95 -16.36 3.20
C GLU A 56 -7.91 -16.97 1.77
N GLY A 57 -6.80 -17.58 1.37
CA GLY A 57 -6.64 -18.12 0.01
C GLY A 57 -6.52 -17.05 -1.09
N LYS A 58 -6.22 -15.81 -0.72
CA LYS A 58 -6.02 -14.66 -1.61
C LYS A 58 -4.55 -14.26 -1.64
N ASP A 59 -4.18 -13.43 -2.61
CA ASP A 59 -2.88 -12.74 -2.65
C ASP A 59 -3.08 -11.32 -3.21
N LEU A 60 -2.01 -10.53 -3.25
CA LEU A 60 -1.99 -9.23 -3.93
C LEU A 60 -0.75 -9.09 -4.80
N TYR A 61 -0.84 -8.19 -5.78
CA TYR A 61 0.34 -7.63 -6.45
C TYR A 61 0.33 -6.11 -6.35
N ALA A 62 1.52 -5.52 -6.41
CA ALA A 62 1.70 -4.07 -6.35
C ALA A 62 2.48 -3.60 -7.58
N VAL A 63 1.98 -2.54 -8.22
CA VAL A 63 2.60 -1.88 -9.36
C VAL A 63 3.15 -0.53 -8.88
N PRO A 64 4.48 -0.38 -8.73
CA PRO A 64 5.06 0.87 -8.29
C PRO A 64 5.05 1.92 -9.41
N GLY A 65 4.93 3.19 -9.03
CA GLY A 65 5.06 4.32 -9.95
C GLY A 65 5.47 5.60 -9.22
N PHE A 66 5.91 6.60 -9.97
CA PHE A 66 6.10 7.95 -9.42
C PHE A 66 4.78 8.68 -9.30
N ILE A 67 4.68 9.53 -8.28
CA ILE A 67 3.59 10.49 -8.12
C ILE A 67 4.18 11.85 -7.75
N GLU A 68 3.44 12.89 -8.08
CA GLU A 68 3.67 14.24 -7.56
C GLU A 68 2.58 14.56 -6.55
N VAL A 69 2.98 15.06 -5.39
CA VAL A 69 2.07 15.45 -4.31
C VAL A 69 2.45 16.83 -3.84
N GLU A 70 1.46 17.72 -3.75
CA GLU A 70 1.65 19.07 -3.22
C GLU A 70 1.61 19.02 -1.68
N ILE A 71 2.68 19.49 -1.04
CA ILE A 71 2.82 19.56 0.41
C ILE A 71 3.39 20.94 0.75
N ASP A 72 2.66 21.71 1.55
CA ASP A 72 3.06 23.04 1.99
C ASP A 72 3.41 24.01 0.83
N GLY A 73 2.70 23.86 -0.31
CA GLY A 73 2.94 24.65 -1.52
C GLY A 73 4.15 24.20 -2.36
N GLU A 74 4.83 23.13 -1.96
CA GLU A 74 5.91 22.51 -2.73
C GLU A 74 5.45 21.20 -3.37
N THR A 75 5.76 21.02 -4.66
CA THR A 75 5.60 19.72 -5.33
C THR A 75 6.69 18.76 -4.86
N ARG A 76 6.28 17.63 -4.29
CA ARG A 76 7.18 16.55 -3.88
C ARG A 76 6.94 15.30 -4.70
N THR A 77 8.03 14.70 -5.17
CA THR A 77 8.00 13.39 -5.82
C THR A 77 7.93 12.29 -4.76
N GLY A 78 6.92 11.44 -4.88
CA GLY A 78 6.73 10.24 -4.08
C GLY A 78 6.68 8.97 -4.92
N ILE A 79 6.53 7.84 -4.23
CA ILE A 79 6.21 6.56 -4.85
C ILE A 79 4.76 6.22 -4.54
N SER A 80 4.02 5.79 -5.55
CA SER A 80 2.76 5.08 -5.35
C SER A 80 2.94 3.59 -5.60
N PHE A 81 2.14 2.81 -4.89
CA PHE A 81 1.92 1.39 -5.17
C PHE A 81 0.44 1.22 -5.51
N LYS A 82 0.12 0.93 -6.77
CA LYS A 82 -1.23 0.48 -7.14
C LYS A 82 -1.33 -0.99 -6.79
N VAL A 83 -2.19 -1.32 -5.83
CA VAL A 83 -2.33 -2.64 -5.25
C VAL A 83 -3.62 -3.26 -5.73
N TYR A 84 -3.55 -4.52 -6.14
CA TYR A 84 -4.68 -5.26 -6.68
C TYR A 84 -4.79 -6.60 -5.98
N LEU A 85 -6.02 -6.97 -5.63
CA LEU A 85 -6.34 -8.29 -5.09
C LEU A 85 -6.28 -9.31 -6.22
N THR A 86 -5.74 -10.49 -5.94
CA THR A 86 -5.72 -11.63 -6.86
C THR A 86 -6.03 -12.92 -6.11
N LYS A 87 -6.42 -13.96 -6.85
CA LYS A 87 -6.46 -15.32 -6.31
C LYS A 87 -5.03 -15.80 -6.09
N LYS A 88 -4.82 -16.59 -5.03
CA LYS A 88 -3.54 -17.27 -4.81
C LYS A 88 -3.34 -18.29 -5.95
N ALA A 89 -2.19 -18.24 -6.61
CA ALA A 89 -1.82 -19.27 -7.58
C ALA A 89 -1.59 -20.59 -6.82
N GLU A 90 -2.17 -21.68 -7.33
CA GLU A 90 -1.95 -23.05 -6.83
C GLU A 90 -0.50 -23.50 -7.06
#